data_AF-A0A819PY33-F1
#
_entry.id   AF-A0A819PY33-F1
#
_cell.length_a   1.000
_cell.length_b   1.000
_cell.length_c   1.000
_cell.angle_alpha   90.00
_cell.angle_beta   90.00
_cell.angle_gamma   90.00
#
_symmetry.space_group_name_H-M   'P 1'
#
loop_
_entity.id
_entity.type
_entity.pdbx_description
1 polymer ?
#
loop_
_entity_poly.entity_id
_entity_poly.type
_entity_poly.pdbx_seq_one_letter_code
_entity_poly.pdbx_strand_id
1 'polypeptide(L)'
;MKYSNEECNSNNLTSAIECQPTFDTCVTIVVKPDILNQLLITKYCTKRKACERQLNYIHSLTPCRPNDEGRSWGCVTCCGERDLCNYDDSSVLKPNLTVLLILSIIFVLNRY
;
A
#
# COMPACT_ATOMS: atom_id res chain seq x y z
N MET A 1 1.73 -3.29 -16.00
CA MET A 1 1.05 -2.30 -15.14
C MET A 1 -0.22 -2.96 -14.63
N LYS A 2 -0.56 -2.74 -13.35
CA LYS A 2 -1.61 -3.48 -12.64
C LYS A 2 -2.62 -2.51 -12.06
N TYR A 3 -3.91 -2.86 -12.13
CA TYR A 3 -5.01 -1.94 -11.86
C TYR A 3 -5.70 -2.17 -10.51
N SER A 4 -5.31 -3.23 -9.79
CA SER A 4 -5.68 -3.47 -8.40
C SER A 4 -4.54 -4.14 -7.64
N ASN A 5 -4.61 -4.10 -6.31
CA ASN A 5 -3.62 -4.74 -5.44
C ASN A 5 -3.64 -6.26 -5.65
N GLU A 6 -4.84 -6.83 -5.81
CA GLU A 6 -5.06 -8.25 -6.11
C GLU A 6 -4.43 -8.61 -7.45
N GLU A 7 -4.60 -7.79 -8.50
CA GLU A 7 -3.99 -8.05 -9.81
C GLU A 7 -2.45 -7.92 -9.79
N CYS A 8 -1.92 -7.07 -8.89
CA CYS A 8 -0.49 -6.97 -8.64
C CYS A 8 0.05 -8.19 -7.87
N ASN A 9 -0.76 -8.77 -7.00
CA ASN A 9 -0.43 -9.95 -6.21
C ASN A 9 -0.82 -11.27 -6.89
N SER A 10 -1.62 -11.24 -7.96
CA SER A 10 -2.24 -12.43 -8.60
C SER A 10 -1.23 -13.34 -9.32
N ASN A 11 0.04 -12.94 -9.35
CA ASN A 11 1.13 -13.85 -9.63
C ASN A 11 1.26 -14.74 -8.39
N ASN A 12 0.52 -15.86 -8.38
CA ASN A 12 0.52 -16.95 -7.39
C ASN A 12 1.66 -16.85 -6.37
N LEU A 13 1.37 -16.92 -5.06
CA LEU A 13 2.31 -16.82 -3.92
C LEU A 13 3.68 -17.54 -4.12
N THR A 14 3.72 -18.57 -4.97
CA THR A 14 4.91 -19.27 -5.49
C THR A 14 5.82 -18.45 -6.44
N SER A 15 5.41 -17.24 -6.82
CA SER A 15 6.12 -16.31 -7.72
C SER A 15 6.51 -15.03 -6.99
N ALA A 16 6.43 -15.00 -5.65
CA ALA A 16 7.01 -13.94 -4.86
C ALA A 16 8.47 -13.78 -5.29
N ILE A 17 8.75 -12.68 -5.99
CA ILE A 17 10.08 -12.42 -6.52
C ILE A 17 10.99 -12.21 -5.31
N GLU A 18 11.87 -13.18 -5.08
CA GLU A 18 12.90 -13.04 -4.06
C GLU A 18 13.74 -11.80 -4.42
N CYS A 19 13.83 -10.87 -3.46
CA CYS A 19 14.66 -9.70 -3.63
C CYS A 19 16.11 -10.13 -3.82
N GLN A 20 16.85 -9.45 -4.70
CA GLN A 20 18.30 -9.65 -4.73
C GLN A 20 18.88 -9.38 -3.32
N PRO A 21 19.93 -10.10 -2.89
CA PRO A 21 20.51 -9.95 -1.54
C PRO A 21 20.99 -8.53 -1.20
N THR A 22 21.14 -7.67 -2.19
CA THR A 22 21.57 -6.28 -2.02
C THR A 22 20.41 -5.30 -1.76
N PHE A 23 19.16 -5.77 -1.84
CA PHE A 23 17.95 -5.00 -1.59
C PHE A 23 17.37 -5.38 -0.23
N ASP A 24 16.99 -4.36 0.54
CA ASP A 24 16.56 -4.46 1.94
C ASP A 24 15.15 -3.87 2.17
N THR A 25 14.50 -3.43 1.10
CA THR A 25 13.26 -2.65 1.15
C THR A 25 12.35 -3.02 -0.02
N CYS A 26 11.10 -3.33 0.26
CA CYS A 26 10.02 -3.41 -0.71
C CYS A 26 9.41 -2.01 -0.94
N VAL A 27 9.16 -1.69 -2.20
CA VAL A 27 8.49 -0.46 -2.63
C VAL A 27 7.10 -0.81 -3.15
N THR A 28 6.12 0.03 -2.82
CA THR A 28 4.86 0.10 -3.55
C THR A 28 4.66 1.51 -4.06
N ILE A 29 4.38 1.65 -5.35
CA ILE A 29 4.01 2.90 -5.98
C ILE A 29 2.59 2.74 -6.50
N VAL A 30 1.71 3.63 -6.07
CA VAL A 30 0.31 3.72 -6.53
C VAL A 30 0.12 5.09 -7.15
N VAL A 31 -0.25 5.13 -8.43
CA VAL A 31 -0.53 6.39 -9.14
C VAL A 31 -1.92 6.32 -9.75
N LYS A 32 -2.69 7.40 -9.67
CA LYS A 32 -3.92 7.58 -10.42
C LYS A 32 -3.77 8.76 -11.36
N PRO A 33 -3.56 8.55 -12.67
CA PRO A 33 -3.52 9.64 -13.64
C PRO A 33 -4.92 10.17 -13.97
N ASP A 34 -5.03 11.47 -14.20
CA ASP A 34 -6.30 12.14 -14.56
C ASP A 34 -6.94 11.56 -15.83
N ILE A 35 -6.11 11.23 -16.82
CA ILE A 35 -6.55 10.83 -18.16
C ILE A 35 -7.10 9.41 -18.18
N LEU A 36 -6.55 8.53 -17.33
CA LEU A 36 -6.88 7.10 -17.37
C LEU A 36 -7.97 6.73 -16.37
N ASN A 37 -8.17 7.54 -15.31
CA ASN A 37 -9.06 7.25 -14.18
C ASN A 37 -8.89 5.82 -13.63
N GLN A 38 -7.69 5.26 -13.76
CA GLN A 38 -7.33 3.91 -13.35
C GLN A 38 -6.12 3.98 -12.42
N LEU A 39 -6.07 3.08 -11.45
CA LEU A 39 -4.90 2.92 -10.58
C LEU A 39 -3.79 2.22 -11.35
N LEU A 40 -2.57 2.70 -11.17
CA LEU A 40 -1.36 2.06 -11.65
C LEU A 40 -0.53 1.69 -10.44
N ILE A 41 -0.47 0.39 -10.15
CA ILE A 41 0.28 -0.16 -9.02
C ILE A 41 1.54 -0.84 -9.53
N THR A 42 2.68 -0.50 -8.91
CA THR A 42 3.99 -1.11 -9.18
C THR A 42 4.65 -1.48 -7.86
N LYS A 43 5.13 -2.72 -7.75
CA LYS A 43 5.84 -3.24 -6.58
C LYS A 43 7.18 -3.83 -6.97
N TYR A 44 8.24 -3.55 -6.22
CA TYR A 44 9.59 -4.09 -6.47
C TYR A 44 10.50 -3.94 -5.25
N CYS A 45 11.65 -4.60 -5.28
CA CYS A 45 12.68 -4.50 -4.23
C CYS A 45 13.72 -3.42 -4.56
N THR A 46 14.20 -2.70 -3.55
CA THR A 46 15.24 -1.69 -3.67
C THR A 46 16.03 -1.54 -2.36
N LYS A 47 16.92 -0.54 -2.32
CA LYS A 47 17.61 -0.10 -1.09
C LYS A 47 16.82 0.98 -0.36
N ARG A 48 16.81 0.98 0.96
CA ARG A 48 16.11 1.97 1.81
C ARG A 48 16.28 3.42 1.33
N LYS A 49 17.53 3.84 1.12
CA LYS A 49 17.88 5.20 0.65
C LYS A 49 17.29 5.55 -0.72
N ALA A 50 17.15 4.56 -1.61
CA ALA A 50 16.55 4.77 -2.92
C ALA A 50 15.03 4.93 -2.79
N CYS A 51 14.39 4.13 -1.93
CA CYS A 51 12.97 4.26 -1.65
C CYS A 51 12.63 5.64 -1.05
N GLU A 52 13.40 6.12 -0.08
CA GLU A 52 13.22 7.45 0.53
C GLU A 52 13.36 8.58 -0.49
N ARG A 53 14.35 8.50 -1.40
CA ARG A 53 14.49 9.47 -2.49
C ARG A 53 13.27 9.48 -3.40
N GLN A 54 12.75 8.30 -3.72
CA GLN A 54 11.59 8.16 -4.60
C GLN A 54 10.30 8.64 -3.94
N LEU A 55 10.13 8.39 -2.65
CA LEU A 55 9.05 8.95 -1.84
C LEU A 55 9.10 10.47 -1.86
N ASN A 56 10.26 11.07 -1.60
CA ASN A 56 10.42 12.53 -1.61
C ASN A 56 10.18 13.13 -2.99
N TYR A 57 10.64 12.46 -4.05
CA TYR A 57 10.44 12.91 -5.43
C TYR A 57 8.98 12.83 -5.87
N ILE A 58 8.28 11.73 -5.58
CA ILE A 58 6.87 11.60 -5.96
C ILE A 58 6.02 12.57 -5.14
N HIS A 59 6.26 12.70 -3.83
CA HIS A 59 5.55 13.66 -2.99
C HIS A 59 5.77 15.13 -3.43
N SER A 60 6.92 15.47 -4.00
CA SER A 60 7.15 16.83 -4.53
C SER A 60 6.42 17.10 -5.84
N LEU A 61 6.20 16.06 -6.66
CA LEU A 61 5.46 16.17 -7.92
C LEU A 61 3.95 16.11 -7.74
N THR A 62 3.48 15.21 -6.88
CA THR A 62 2.06 14.91 -6.74
C THR A 62 1.77 14.47 -5.31
N PRO A 63 0.88 15.17 -4.58
CA PRO A 63 0.57 14.78 -3.21
C PRO A 63 -0.20 13.45 -3.19
N CYS A 64 0.10 12.61 -2.20
CA CYS A 64 -0.65 11.37 -1.96
C CYS A 64 -2.05 11.72 -1.43
N ARG A 65 -3.05 11.71 -2.32
CA ARG A 65 -4.45 12.07 -2.02
C ARG A 65 -5.42 11.08 -2.63
N PRO A 66 -5.52 9.86 -2.08
CA PRO A 66 -6.35 8.80 -2.65
C PRO A 66 -7.85 9.15 -2.73
N ASN A 67 -8.31 10.14 -1.96
CA ASN A 67 -9.71 10.57 -1.88
C ASN A 67 -10.03 11.81 -2.74
N ASP A 68 -9.04 12.44 -3.38
CA ASP A 68 -9.30 13.59 -4.27
C ASP A 68 -9.82 13.05 -5.62
N GLU A 69 -11.14 13.03 -5.79
CA GLU A 69 -11.76 12.62 -7.05
C GLU A 69 -11.42 13.62 -8.18
N GLY A 70 -11.04 13.08 -9.34
CA GLY A 70 -10.79 13.88 -10.55
C GLY A 70 -9.45 14.63 -10.60
N ARG A 71 -8.52 14.33 -9.67
CA ARG A 71 -7.14 14.84 -9.72
C ARG A 71 -6.12 13.71 -9.68
N SER A 72 -4.98 13.95 -10.32
CA SER A 72 -3.87 13.01 -10.33
C SER A 72 -3.22 12.98 -8.96
N TRP A 73 -2.94 11.76 -8.49
CA TRP A 73 -2.25 11.55 -7.22
C TRP A 73 -1.28 10.37 -7.32
N GLY A 74 -0.26 10.42 -6.46
CA GLY A 74 0.78 9.40 -6.37
C GLY A 74 1.15 9.14 -4.92
N CYS A 75 1.19 7.88 -4.52
CA CYS A 75 1.59 7.43 -3.19
C CYS A 75 2.76 6.45 -3.33
N VAL A 76 3.76 6.61 -2.47
CA VAL A 76 4.89 5.68 -2.36
C VAL A 76 4.97 5.18 -0.93
N THR A 77 5.05 3.87 -0.76
CA THR A 77 5.31 3.25 0.54
C THR A 77 6.57 2.40 0.46
N CYS A 78 7.33 2.43 1.56
CA CYS A 78 8.57 1.69 1.76
C CYS A 78 8.39 0.79 2.99
N CYS A 79 8.69 -0.49 2.89
CA CYS A 79 8.69 -1.40 4.02
C CYS A 79 9.82 -2.41 3.89
N GLY A 80 10.30 -2.95 5.01
CA GLY A 80 11.41 -3.93 5.00
C GLY A 80 11.57 -4.68 6.31
N GLU A 81 10.60 -4.55 7.22
CA GLU A 81 10.63 -5.14 8.54
C GLU A 81 10.29 -6.64 8.50
N ARG A 82 9.60 -7.08 7.44
CA ARG A 82 9.10 -8.44 7.25
C ARG A 82 9.03 -8.78 5.77
N ASP A 83 9.14 -10.07 5.46
CA ASP A 83 8.89 -10.57 4.11
C ASP A 83 7.45 -10.26 3.68
N LEU A 84 7.27 -9.98 2.39
CA LEU A 84 5.96 -9.67 1.80
C LEU A 84 5.24 -8.49 2.49
N CYS A 85 5.98 -7.56 3.10
CA CYS A 85 5.40 -6.43 3.82
C CYS A 85 4.53 -5.51 2.95
N ASN A 86 4.68 -5.57 1.62
CA ASN A 86 3.90 -4.83 0.65
C ASN A 86 2.78 -5.65 -0.01
N TYR A 87 2.50 -6.86 0.48
CA TYR A 87 1.45 -7.72 -0.06
C TYR A 87 0.05 -7.18 0.29
N ASP A 88 -0.17 -6.85 1.55
CA ASP A 88 -1.43 -6.26 2.01
C ASP A 88 -1.37 -4.74 1.90
N ASP A 89 -2.33 -4.16 1.17
CA ASP A 89 -2.58 -2.72 1.10
C ASP A 89 -3.15 -2.15 2.43
N SER A 90 -3.14 -2.95 3.50
CA SER A 90 -3.85 -2.70 4.76
C SER A 90 -3.14 -1.73 5.72
N SER A 91 -2.10 -1.02 5.26
CA SER A 91 -1.59 0.13 6.03
C SER A 91 -2.58 1.30 6.07
N VAL A 92 -3.67 1.27 5.28
CA VAL A 92 -4.74 2.28 5.30
C VAL A 92 -5.88 1.98 6.29
N LEU A 93 -6.03 0.76 6.84
CA LEU A 93 -6.98 0.49 7.93
C LEU A 93 -6.53 -0.73 8.74
N LYS A 94 -5.79 -0.49 9.82
CA LYS A 94 -5.88 -1.38 10.98
C LYS A 94 -7.17 -1.00 11.71
N PRO A 95 -8.26 -1.79 11.66
CA PRO A 95 -9.33 -1.60 12.62
C PRO A 95 -8.70 -1.73 14.01
N ASN A 96 -8.79 -0.65 14.80
CA ASN A 96 -8.29 -0.67 16.15
C ASN A 96 -9.07 -1.75 16.90
N LEU A 97 -8.40 -2.83 17.30
CA LEU A 97 -9.00 -3.99 17.97
C LEU A 97 -9.85 -3.57 19.19
N THR A 98 -9.47 -2.44 19.82
CA THR A 98 -10.20 -1.81 20.91
C THR A 98 -11.61 -1.36 20.50
N VAL A 99 -11.80 -0.85 19.28
CA VAL A 99 -13.12 -0.40 18.78
C VAL A 99 -14.06 -1.59 18.54
N LEU A 100 -13.53 -2.71 18.02
CA LEU A 100 -14.28 -3.96 17.85
C LEU A 100 -14.75 -4.54 19.19
N LEU A 101 -13.90 -4.49 20.22
CA LEU A 101 -14.25 -4.94 21.57
C LEU A 101 -15.31 -4.04 22.23
N ILE A 102 -15.23 -2.72 22.05
CA ILE A 102 -16.23 -1.79 22.60
C ILE A 102 -17.60 -2.03 21.94
N LEU A 103 -17.64 -2.20 20.62
CA LEU A 103 -18.89 -2.46 19.90
C LEU A 103 -19.54 -3.79 20.31
N SER A 104 -18.76 -4.85 20.53
CA SER A 104 -19.31 -6.13 20.99
C SER A 104 -19.87 -6.03 22.41
N ILE A 105 -19.21 -5.31 23.31
CA ILE A 105 -19.72 -5.05 24.67
C ILE A 105 -21.03 -4.27 24.63
N ILE A 106 -21.12 -3.19 23.84
CA ILE A 106 -22.36 -2.41 23.69
C ILE A 106 -23.50 -3.26 23.13
N PHE A 107 -23.22 -4.15 22.17
CA PHE A 107 -24.23 -5.01 21.58
C PHE A 107 -24.76 -6.07 22.56
N VAL A 108 -23.87 -6.60 23.41
CA VAL A 108 -24.26 -7.53 24.48
C VAL A 108 -25.05 -6.81 25.58
N LEU A 109 -24.64 -5.60 25.97
CA LEU A 109 -25.33 -4.82 26.99
C LEU A 109 -26.72 -4.33 26.56
N ASN A 110 -26.95 -4.08 25.27
CA ASN A 110 -28.28 -3.69 24.75
C ASN A 110 -29.23 -4.88 24.50
N ARG A 111 -28.77 -6.12 24.71
CA ARG A 111 -29.58 -7.35 24.59
C ARG A 111 -30.13 -7.82 25.95
N TYR A 112 -29.72 -7.20 27.04
CA TYR A 112 -30.24 -7.36 28.40
C TYR A 112 -31.02 -6.12 28.82
#